data_AF-A0A7W7KEG2-F1
#
_entry.id   AF-A0A7W7KEG2-F1
#
_cell.length_a   1.000
_cell.length_b   1.000
_cell.length_c   1.000
_cell.angle_alpha   90.00
_cell.angle_beta   90.00
_cell.angle_gamma   90.00
#
_symmetry.space_group_name_H-M   'P 1'
#
loop_
_entity.id
_entity.type
_entity.pdbx_description
1 polymer ?
#
loop_
_entity_poly.entity_id
_entity_poly.type
_entity_poly.pdbx_seq_one_letter_code
_entity_poly.pdbx_strand_id
1 'polypeptide(L)'
;MSEVQAADYLFVVNLDNVFDLDVDEGIVEPSWDDFKEDLLRHRLRRSKDGECFMPVAMKPDNECVTVYTKDGTPHFKADINIESVTALVIDLDKIGALQYAEDLFKGYEYVCYSTHNFSVETPWKYRMVVRLAEPIPVEQWPTCFEVLLAQNIDMDQSCRNPSRMYYYPSHNPDGGVAPRAWHKPGKAMSIDNILGLASDDVKNAIKEGRFASKLKINPNGVGQSTRRRHFSGDVIGAHDVLPDVIDCSFQRFEDTHGQSIYAFGTDGSYHNLARDCAGREMRLYGHKADIRKLVIFLAQIGLRDCNRPIEAGNTPEELPGLIITALMKYAPESFHMLNEIHGQNLEAWVTGEVRWGMTTYREASLEVKQAPQELDVTVEQNYYASLRTRHIKALKSFSTTGNFSDLVREIVNQELKIEIPAYSDVAHALFTFHTGYNRKVKGIDEKTALAYFAEDIPKLCDQLPKMGLSVDEKKLRFMAGALRVQLAQKVPAQLRQPKQADQSVAMSR
;
A
#
# COMPACT_ATOMS: atom_id res chain seq x y z
N MET A 1 4.63 16.62 -44.24
CA MET A 1 4.56 15.54 -43.23
C MET A 1 3.09 15.24 -43.06
N SER A 2 2.64 14.06 -43.50
CA SER A 2 1.25 13.64 -43.34
C SER A 2 0.93 13.55 -41.85
N GLU A 3 -0.03 14.34 -41.36
CA GLU A 3 -0.66 14.11 -40.07
C GLU A 3 -1.15 12.66 -40.06
N VAL A 4 -0.53 11.84 -39.22
CA VAL A 4 -1.07 10.53 -38.87
C VAL A 4 -2.45 10.84 -38.29
N GLN A 5 -3.52 10.47 -39.00
CA GLN A 5 -4.86 10.46 -38.43
C GLN A 5 -4.75 9.61 -37.16
N ALA A 6 -4.81 10.26 -36.00
CA ALA A 6 -4.96 9.56 -34.74
C ALA A 6 -6.19 8.67 -34.92
N ALA A 7 -6.04 7.36 -34.70
CA ALA A 7 -7.20 6.50 -34.69
C ALA A 7 -8.16 7.05 -33.62
N ASP A 8 -9.45 7.07 -33.92
CA ASP A 8 -10.47 7.53 -32.97
C ASP A 8 -10.61 6.47 -31.88
N TYR A 9 -9.78 6.57 -30.83
CA TYR A 9 -9.83 5.70 -29.65
C TYR A 9 -10.94 6.16 -28.69
N LEU A 10 -12.18 6.21 -29.17
CA LEU A 10 -13.33 6.64 -28.40
C LEU A 10 -14.26 5.46 -28.15
N PHE A 11 -14.29 4.99 -26.91
CA PHE A 11 -15.30 4.05 -26.42
C PHE A 11 -16.25 4.79 -25.50
N VAL A 12 -17.55 4.60 -25.71
CA VAL A 12 -18.59 5.21 -24.88
C VAL A 12 -19.55 4.12 -24.46
N VAL A 13 -19.76 3.97 -23.15
CA VAL A 13 -20.84 3.16 -22.59
C VAL A 13 -22.08 4.03 -22.47
N ASN A 14 -23.09 3.77 -23.28
CA ASN A 14 -24.40 4.41 -23.18
C ASN A 14 -25.25 3.73 -22.11
N LEU A 15 -26.00 4.53 -21.37
CA LEU A 15 -26.87 4.12 -20.28
C LEU A 15 -28.23 4.79 -20.46
N ASP A 16 -29.32 4.05 -20.32
CA ASP A 16 -30.67 4.61 -20.51
C ASP A 16 -31.00 5.69 -19.47
N ASN A 17 -30.47 5.52 -18.26
CA ASN A 17 -30.62 6.46 -17.16
C ASN A 17 -29.58 6.18 -16.05
N VAL A 18 -29.68 6.88 -14.93
CA VAL A 18 -28.73 6.74 -13.82
C VAL A 18 -28.82 5.45 -13.02
N PHE A 19 -29.95 4.76 -13.10
CA PHE A 19 -30.17 3.46 -12.48
C PHE A 19 -29.81 2.31 -13.41
N ASP A 20 -29.42 2.62 -14.64
CA ASP A 20 -28.94 1.62 -15.56
C ASP A 20 -27.56 1.11 -15.10
N LEU A 21 -27.48 -0.21 -15.08
CA LEU A 21 -26.37 -1.00 -14.58
C LEU A 21 -25.85 -1.97 -15.63
N ASP A 22 -26.58 -2.11 -16.74
CA ASP A 22 -26.15 -2.87 -17.88
C ASP A 22 -25.14 -2.04 -18.67
N VAL A 23 -24.02 -2.67 -19.03
CA VAL A 23 -22.94 -2.05 -19.80
C VAL A 23 -22.69 -2.84 -21.09
N ASP A 24 -23.28 -4.03 -21.24
CA ASP A 24 -23.09 -4.93 -22.37
C ASP A 24 -23.85 -4.41 -23.60
N GLU A 25 -24.99 -3.75 -23.38
CA GLU A 25 -25.76 -3.05 -24.43
C GLU A 25 -25.17 -1.68 -24.80
N GLY A 26 -24.19 -1.19 -24.04
CA GLY A 26 -23.77 0.20 -24.02
C GLY A 26 -22.49 0.54 -24.77
N ILE A 27 -21.59 -0.41 -25.06
CA ILE A 27 -20.28 -0.11 -25.67
C ILE A 27 -20.45 0.23 -27.15
N VAL A 28 -20.33 1.51 -27.47
CA VAL A 28 -20.27 2.02 -28.85
C VAL A 28 -18.86 2.56 -29.10
N GLU A 29 -18.34 2.33 -30.30
CA GLU A 29 -17.12 2.96 -30.82
C GLU A 29 -17.50 4.09 -31.79
N PRO A 30 -18.12 5.20 -31.33
CA PRO A 30 -18.46 6.28 -32.23
C PRO A 30 -17.20 6.99 -32.70
N SER A 31 -17.24 7.58 -33.89
CA SER A 31 -16.23 8.57 -34.24
C SER A 31 -16.32 9.75 -33.28
N TRP A 32 -15.22 10.47 -33.09
CA TRP A 32 -15.26 11.70 -32.28
C TRP A 32 -16.28 12.71 -32.85
N ASP A 33 -16.45 12.73 -34.18
CA ASP A 33 -17.40 13.62 -34.84
C ASP A 33 -18.85 13.26 -34.51
N ASP A 34 -19.22 11.98 -34.51
CA ASP A 34 -20.57 11.53 -34.17
C ASP A 34 -20.88 11.81 -32.69
N PHE A 35 -19.95 11.48 -31.79
CA PHE A 35 -20.13 11.73 -30.36
C PHE A 35 -20.26 13.22 -30.04
N LYS A 36 -19.45 14.06 -30.70
CA LYS A 36 -19.58 15.52 -30.60
C LYS A 36 -20.97 15.99 -31.04
N GLU A 37 -21.49 15.48 -32.15
CA GLU A 37 -22.84 15.85 -32.63
C GLU A 37 -23.92 15.53 -31.60
N ASP A 38 -23.81 14.39 -30.91
CA ASP A 38 -24.73 14.04 -29.83
C ASP A 38 -24.59 14.97 -28.62
N LEU A 39 -23.36 15.34 -28.25
CA LEU A 39 -23.09 16.29 -27.17
C LEU A 39 -23.51 17.74 -27.48
N LEU A 40 -23.74 18.09 -28.74
CA LEU A 40 -24.24 19.41 -29.15
C LEU A 40 -25.77 19.51 -29.12
N ARG A 41 -26.48 18.40 -28.89
CA ARG A 41 -27.95 18.34 -28.99
C ARG A 41 -28.62 18.21 -27.63
N HIS A 42 -29.19 19.31 -27.14
CA HIS A 42 -30.01 19.29 -25.91
C HIS A 42 -31.38 18.65 -26.13
N ARG A 43 -31.71 17.73 -25.24
CA ARG A 43 -33.07 17.18 -25.13
C ARG A 43 -33.87 17.97 -24.08
N LEU A 44 -35.05 18.43 -24.45
CA LEU A 44 -35.93 19.14 -23.53
C LEU A 44 -36.65 18.14 -22.62
N ARG A 45 -36.43 18.26 -21.31
CA ARG A 45 -36.98 17.36 -20.28
C ARG A 45 -37.30 18.16 -19.04
N ARG A 46 -38.44 17.92 -18.38
CA ARG A 46 -38.77 18.57 -17.10
C ARG A 46 -38.04 17.94 -15.91
N SER A 47 -37.68 16.66 -16.04
CA SER A 47 -37.00 15.86 -15.02
C SER A 47 -35.58 15.51 -15.47
N LYS A 48 -34.70 15.33 -14.48
CA LYS A 48 -33.31 14.89 -14.67
C LYS A 48 -33.25 13.36 -14.62
N ASP A 49 -33.83 12.72 -15.62
CA ASP A 49 -34.03 11.26 -15.71
C ASP A 49 -33.58 10.67 -17.06
N GLY A 50 -32.70 11.40 -17.77
CA GLY A 50 -32.30 11.02 -19.11
C GLY A 50 -31.07 10.15 -19.23
N GLU A 51 -30.82 9.77 -20.48
CA GLU A 51 -29.69 8.97 -20.89
C GLU A 51 -28.37 9.56 -20.39
N CYS A 52 -27.49 8.65 -20.03
CA CYS A 52 -26.17 8.92 -19.52
C CYS A 52 -25.12 8.23 -20.39
N PHE A 53 -23.87 8.65 -20.23
CA PHE A 53 -22.73 8.03 -20.87
C PHE A 53 -21.54 7.93 -19.91
N MET A 54 -20.67 6.97 -20.18
CA MET A 54 -19.33 6.87 -19.59
C MET A 54 -18.32 6.79 -20.75
N PRO A 55 -17.44 7.78 -20.94
CA PRO A 55 -16.42 7.72 -22.00
C PRO A 55 -15.23 6.88 -21.52
N VAL A 56 -15.44 5.57 -21.50
CA VAL A 56 -14.50 4.57 -20.99
C VAL A 56 -14.51 3.35 -21.89
N ALA A 57 -13.38 2.67 -21.97
CA ALA A 57 -13.31 1.29 -22.42
C ALA A 57 -13.52 0.36 -21.21
N MET A 58 -14.46 -0.57 -21.34
CA MET A 58 -14.63 -1.67 -20.40
C MET A 58 -13.54 -2.71 -20.65
N LYS A 59 -13.13 -3.42 -19.59
CA LYS A 59 -12.31 -4.62 -19.76
C LYS A 59 -13.07 -5.66 -20.60
N PRO A 60 -12.34 -6.56 -21.29
CA PRO A 60 -12.95 -7.71 -21.94
C PRO A 60 -13.83 -8.52 -20.98
N ASP A 61 -14.92 -9.11 -21.48
CA ASP A 61 -15.92 -9.83 -20.66
C ASP A 61 -15.32 -10.90 -19.75
N ASN A 62 -14.26 -11.58 -20.18
CA ASN A 62 -13.57 -12.61 -19.42
C ASN A 62 -12.72 -12.06 -18.25
N GLU A 63 -12.48 -10.75 -18.21
CA GLU A 63 -11.77 -10.04 -17.14
C GLU A 63 -12.69 -9.18 -16.27
N CYS A 64 -13.93 -8.95 -16.71
CA CYS A 64 -14.96 -8.26 -15.95
C CYS A 64 -15.36 -9.04 -14.69
N VAL A 65 -15.46 -8.33 -13.58
CA VAL A 65 -15.85 -8.83 -12.27
C VAL A 65 -17.29 -8.39 -11.98
N THR A 66 -18.19 -9.35 -11.73
CA THR A 66 -19.55 -9.02 -11.30
C THR A 66 -19.54 -8.31 -9.94
N VAL A 67 -20.18 -7.14 -9.88
CA VAL A 67 -20.41 -6.35 -8.66
C VAL A 67 -21.90 -6.41 -8.33
N TYR A 68 -22.27 -6.14 -7.07
CA TYR A 68 -23.65 -6.20 -6.62
C TYR A 68 -24.10 -4.85 -6.06
N THR A 69 -25.32 -4.44 -6.41
CA THR A 69 -25.99 -3.33 -5.74
C THR A 69 -26.28 -3.65 -4.28
N LYS A 70 -26.70 -2.66 -3.49
CA LYS A 70 -27.15 -2.86 -2.11
C LYS A 70 -28.30 -3.86 -2.00
N ASP A 71 -29.13 -3.95 -3.04
CA ASP A 71 -30.28 -4.85 -3.10
C ASP A 71 -29.91 -6.23 -3.71
N GLY A 72 -28.61 -6.48 -3.93
CA GLY A 72 -28.10 -7.75 -4.44
C GLY A 72 -28.25 -7.96 -5.94
N THR A 73 -28.57 -6.90 -6.70
CA THR A 73 -28.65 -6.98 -8.17
C THR A 73 -27.23 -7.03 -8.76
N PRO A 74 -26.86 -8.06 -9.54
CA PRO A 74 -25.54 -8.13 -10.18
C PRO A 74 -25.43 -7.09 -11.30
N HIS A 75 -24.24 -6.53 -11.49
CA HIS A 75 -23.92 -5.62 -12.57
C HIS A 75 -22.42 -5.53 -12.86
N PHE A 76 -22.06 -4.98 -14.02
CA PHE A 76 -20.65 -4.77 -14.41
C PHE A 76 -20.21 -3.30 -14.40
N LYS A 77 -21.14 -2.36 -14.20
CA LYS A 77 -20.82 -0.93 -14.02
C LYS A 77 -20.05 -0.66 -12.70
N ALA A 78 -18.74 -0.79 -12.72
CA ALA A 78 -17.87 -0.54 -11.57
C ALA A 78 -16.43 -0.21 -11.99
N ASP A 79 -15.71 0.57 -11.18
CA ASP A 79 -14.32 1.01 -11.46
C ASP A 79 -13.37 -0.16 -11.77
N ILE A 80 -13.57 -1.30 -11.13
CA ILE A 80 -12.73 -2.51 -11.30
C ILE A 80 -12.82 -3.09 -12.73
N ASN A 81 -13.90 -2.80 -13.44
CA ASN A 81 -14.17 -3.29 -14.79
C ASN A 81 -13.81 -2.27 -15.88
N ILE A 82 -13.26 -1.11 -15.50
CA ILE A 82 -12.79 -0.12 -16.47
C ILE A 82 -11.35 -0.44 -16.86
N GLU A 83 -11.07 -0.45 -18.17
CA GLU A 83 -9.72 -0.58 -18.71
C GLU A 83 -9.07 0.79 -18.89
N SER A 84 -9.79 1.74 -19.49
CA SER A 84 -9.26 3.07 -19.77
C SER A 84 -10.35 4.15 -19.87
N VAL A 85 -9.96 5.41 -19.69
CA VAL A 85 -10.79 6.60 -19.92
C VAL A 85 -10.48 7.15 -21.32
N THR A 86 -11.50 7.34 -22.15
CA THR A 86 -11.35 7.60 -23.60
C THR A 86 -11.73 9.03 -23.99
N ALA A 87 -12.42 9.76 -23.11
CA ALA A 87 -12.53 11.21 -23.16
C ALA A 87 -12.49 11.80 -21.75
N LEU A 88 -11.89 12.99 -21.61
CA LEU A 88 -11.84 13.70 -20.33
C LEU A 88 -13.13 14.51 -20.14
N VAL A 89 -13.86 14.26 -19.05
CA VAL A 89 -15.10 14.97 -18.73
C VAL A 89 -14.94 15.80 -17.47
N ILE A 90 -15.35 17.06 -17.54
CA ILE A 90 -15.17 18.06 -16.50
C ILE A 90 -16.53 18.68 -16.19
N ASP A 91 -17.02 18.44 -14.97
CA ASP A 91 -18.25 19.04 -14.45
C ASP A 91 -17.95 20.44 -13.92
N LEU A 92 -18.56 21.47 -14.51
CA LEU A 92 -18.27 22.88 -14.25
C LEU A 92 -19.47 23.50 -13.54
N ASP A 93 -19.37 23.57 -12.21
CA ASP A 93 -20.55 23.79 -11.37
C ASP A 93 -20.52 25.08 -10.53
N LYS A 94 -19.44 25.87 -10.65
CA LYS A 94 -19.22 27.16 -9.95
C LYS A 94 -19.08 28.34 -10.90
N ILE A 95 -19.36 29.53 -10.37
CA ILE A 95 -19.15 30.81 -11.05
C ILE A 95 -17.67 30.91 -11.46
N GLY A 96 -17.41 31.24 -12.73
CA GLY A 96 -16.05 31.40 -13.27
C GLY A 96 -15.35 30.10 -13.68
N ALA A 97 -15.87 28.92 -13.32
CA ALA A 97 -15.23 27.64 -13.64
C ALA A 97 -15.11 27.41 -15.15
N LEU A 98 -16.11 27.82 -15.93
CA LEU A 98 -16.08 27.72 -17.39
C LEU A 98 -14.93 28.53 -18.01
N GLN A 99 -14.82 29.82 -17.67
CA GLN A 99 -13.77 30.67 -18.21
C GLN A 99 -12.38 30.11 -17.90
N TYR A 100 -12.18 29.63 -16.66
CA TYR A 100 -10.92 29.03 -16.25
C TYR A 100 -10.62 27.75 -17.04
N ALA A 101 -11.61 26.87 -17.24
CA ALA A 101 -11.46 25.67 -18.04
C ALA A 101 -11.13 26.01 -19.51
N GLU A 102 -11.81 26.98 -20.12
CA GLU A 102 -11.52 27.40 -21.50
C GLU A 102 -10.10 27.96 -21.67
N ASP A 103 -9.59 28.68 -20.67
CA ASP A 103 -8.21 29.16 -20.66
C ASP A 103 -7.21 28.01 -20.50
N LEU A 104 -7.48 27.05 -19.61
CA LEU A 104 -6.61 25.88 -19.41
C LEU A 104 -6.55 24.98 -20.65
N PHE A 105 -7.72 24.72 -21.27
CA PHE A 105 -7.84 23.87 -22.46
C PHE A 105 -7.66 24.62 -23.78
N LYS A 106 -7.11 25.85 -23.73
CA LYS A 106 -6.85 26.64 -24.92
C LYS A 106 -5.93 25.90 -25.89
N GLY A 107 -6.40 25.73 -27.12
CA GLY A 107 -5.67 25.02 -28.18
C GLY A 107 -6.04 23.54 -28.31
N TYR A 108 -6.66 22.93 -27.29
CA TYR A 108 -7.21 21.58 -27.37
C TYR A 108 -8.60 21.56 -27.97
N GLU A 109 -9.04 20.39 -28.40
CA GLU A 109 -10.38 20.14 -28.92
C GLU A 109 -11.32 19.72 -27.77
N TYR A 110 -12.48 20.38 -27.69
CA TYR A 110 -13.50 20.04 -26.70
C TYR A 110 -14.92 20.41 -27.15
N VAL A 111 -15.90 19.79 -26.51
CA VAL A 111 -17.31 20.18 -26.56
C VAL A 111 -17.71 20.66 -25.19
N CYS A 112 -18.44 21.78 -25.12
CA CYS A 112 -19.02 22.26 -23.88
C CYS A 112 -20.53 22.38 -24.03
N TYR A 113 -21.28 21.92 -23.03
CA TYR A 113 -22.74 22.00 -23.02
C TYR A 113 -23.27 22.33 -21.64
N SER A 114 -24.38 23.07 -21.59
CA SER A 114 -25.08 23.41 -20.36
C SER A 114 -25.76 22.19 -19.77
N THR A 115 -25.73 22.02 -18.44
CA THR A 115 -26.37 20.87 -17.79
C THR A 115 -27.88 21.07 -17.64
N HIS A 116 -28.59 20.02 -17.20
CA HIS A 116 -30.03 20.07 -16.95
C HIS A 116 -30.46 21.22 -16.01
N ASN A 117 -29.59 21.56 -15.04
CA ASN A 117 -29.84 22.59 -14.04
C ASN A 117 -29.38 23.98 -14.48
N PHE A 118 -29.06 24.18 -15.76
CA PHE A 118 -28.75 25.49 -16.31
C PHE A 118 -30.02 26.35 -16.35
N SER A 119 -30.01 27.45 -15.61
CA SER A 119 -31.17 28.36 -15.45
C SER A 119 -30.72 29.81 -15.35
N VAL A 120 -31.68 30.74 -15.27
CA VAL A 120 -31.41 32.15 -14.91
C VAL A 120 -30.67 32.28 -13.59
N GLU A 121 -30.98 31.43 -12.60
CA GLU A 121 -30.39 31.47 -11.25
C GLU A 121 -29.01 30.80 -11.20
N THR A 122 -28.75 29.87 -12.12
CA THR A 122 -27.53 29.06 -12.18
C THR A 122 -26.90 29.05 -13.59
N PRO A 123 -26.56 30.22 -14.16
CA PRO A 123 -26.05 30.35 -15.54
C PRO A 123 -24.59 29.89 -15.72
N TRP A 124 -24.03 29.17 -14.75
CA TRP A 124 -22.65 28.68 -14.73
C TRP A 124 -22.54 27.15 -14.68
N LYS A 125 -23.65 26.43 -14.86
CA LYS A 125 -23.71 24.96 -14.82
C LYS A 125 -23.44 24.34 -16.20
N TYR A 126 -22.21 23.89 -16.44
CA TYR A 126 -21.77 23.32 -17.71
C TYR A 126 -21.04 21.99 -17.51
N ARG A 127 -20.86 21.27 -18.62
CA ARG A 127 -19.92 20.15 -18.71
C ARG A 127 -19.03 20.36 -19.92
N MET A 128 -17.74 20.09 -19.76
CA MET A 128 -16.76 20.13 -20.84
C MET A 128 -16.24 18.71 -21.08
N VAL A 129 -16.25 18.27 -22.34
CA VAL A 129 -15.75 16.97 -22.79
C VAL A 129 -14.57 17.25 -23.72
N VAL A 130 -13.36 16.91 -23.28
CA VAL A 130 -12.10 17.15 -23.99
C VAL A 130 -11.67 15.87 -24.72
N ARG A 131 -11.31 16.02 -26.00
CA ARG A 131 -10.83 14.91 -26.83
C ARG A 131 -9.46 14.46 -26.34
N LEU A 132 -9.29 13.15 -26.11
CA LEU A 132 -7.99 12.57 -25.79
C LEU A 132 -7.27 12.07 -27.04
N ALA A 133 -5.94 12.17 -27.05
CA ALA A 133 -5.09 11.68 -28.13
C ALA A 133 -4.93 10.17 -28.07
N GLU A 134 -4.90 9.62 -26.85
CA GLU A 134 -4.95 8.19 -26.56
C GLU A 134 -5.78 7.95 -25.28
N PRO A 135 -6.37 6.76 -25.09
CA PRO A 135 -7.04 6.41 -23.85
C PRO A 135 -6.09 6.45 -22.65
N ILE A 136 -6.55 6.96 -21.51
CA ILE A 136 -5.80 6.96 -20.26
C ILE A 136 -6.03 5.61 -19.56
N PRO A 137 -4.99 4.77 -19.37
CA PRO A 137 -5.14 3.53 -18.61
C PRO A 137 -5.68 3.82 -17.21
N VAL A 138 -6.58 2.98 -16.72
CA VAL A 138 -7.29 3.22 -15.45
C VAL A 138 -6.33 3.38 -14.27
N GLU A 139 -5.16 2.74 -14.30
CA GLU A 139 -4.12 2.84 -13.27
C GLU A 139 -3.47 4.23 -13.22
N GLN A 140 -3.44 4.94 -14.35
CA GLN A 140 -2.88 6.28 -14.47
C GLN A 140 -3.92 7.38 -14.21
N TRP A 141 -5.21 7.05 -14.24
CA TRP A 141 -6.30 8.00 -14.06
C TRP A 141 -6.24 8.80 -12.76
N PRO A 142 -5.98 8.21 -11.57
CA PRO A 142 -5.93 9.01 -10.35
C PRO A 142 -4.83 10.06 -10.37
N THR A 143 -3.67 9.75 -10.96
CA THR A 143 -2.58 10.71 -11.10
C THR A 143 -2.98 11.85 -12.02
N CYS A 144 -3.58 11.54 -13.17
CA CYS A 144 -4.11 12.53 -14.10
C CYS A 144 -5.16 13.43 -13.43
N PHE A 145 -6.09 12.82 -12.69
CA PHE A 145 -7.16 13.52 -11.98
C PHE A 145 -6.62 14.48 -10.92
N GLU A 146 -5.64 14.07 -10.11
CA GLU A 146 -5.03 14.96 -9.10
C GLU A 146 -4.29 16.15 -9.74
N VAL A 147 -3.63 15.94 -10.88
CA VAL A 147 -2.99 17.04 -11.63
C VAL A 147 -4.03 18.05 -12.12
N LEU A 148 -5.17 17.58 -12.63
CA LEU A 148 -6.27 18.42 -13.07
C LEU A 148 -6.93 19.14 -11.89
N LEU A 149 -7.15 18.45 -10.77
CA LEU A 149 -7.70 19.02 -9.54
C LEU A 149 -6.79 20.13 -8.98
N ALA A 150 -5.47 19.95 -9.08
CA ALA A 150 -4.49 20.96 -8.66
C ALA A 150 -4.51 22.23 -9.51
N GLN A 151 -5.12 22.21 -10.70
CA GLN A 151 -5.33 23.41 -11.50
C GLN A 151 -6.45 24.29 -10.96
N ASN A 152 -7.09 23.99 -9.83
CA ASN A 152 -8.26 24.73 -9.34
C ASN A 152 -9.42 24.76 -10.35
N ILE A 153 -9.46 23.83 -11.31
CA ILE A 153 -10.73 23.49 -11.94
C ILE A 153 -11.53 22.82 -10.84
N ASP A 154 -12.68 23.41 -10.51
CA ASP A 154 -13.59 22.87 -9.52
C ASP A 154 -14.27 21.60 -10.02
N MET A 155 -13.49 20.54 -10.16
CA MET A 155 -13.97 19.22 -10.53
C MET A 155 -14.60 18.59 -9.30
N ASP A 156 -15.84 18.11 -9.44
CA ASP A 156 -16.48 17.27 -8.43
C ASP A 156 -15.54 16.10 -8.08
N GLN A 157 -15.15 15.96 -6.81
CA GLN A 157 -14.22 14.91 -6.36
C GLN A 157 -14.73 13.51 -6.69
N SER A 158 -16.04 13.35 -6.84
CA SER A 158 -16.65 12.07 -7.23
C SER A 158 -16.46 11.72 -8.73
N CYS A 159 -15.95 12.65 -9.55
CA CYS A 159 -15.45 12.38 -10.91
C CYS A 159 -14.10 11.65 -10.92
N ARG A 160 -13.46 11.43 -9.76
CA ARG A 160 -12.26 10.60 -9.64
C ARG A 160 -12.53 9.14 -10.00
N ASN A 161 -13.76 8.67 -9.86
CA ASN A 161 -14.15 7.29 -10.13
C ASN A 161 -14.25 7.07 -11.66
N PRO A 162 -13.46 6.18 -12.27
CA PRO A 162 -13.52 5.89 -13.71
C PRO A 162 -14.91 5.50 -14.21
N SER A 163 -15.70 4.77 -13.41
CA SER A 163 -17.07 4.37 -13.76
C SER A 163 -18.12 5.48 -13.55
N ARG A 164 -17.69 6.74 -13.42
CA ARG A 164 -18.59 7.87 -13.30
C ARG A 164 -19.36 8.07 -14.60
N MET A 165 -20.68 8.03 -14.50
CA MET A 165 -21.59 8.40 -15.57
C MET A 165 -21.87 9.90 -15.60
N TYR A 166 -22.14 10.41 -16.79
CA TYR A 166 -22.51 11.78 -17.08
C TYR A 166 -23.79 11.80 -17.89
N TYR A 167 -24.70 12.72 -17.60
CA TYR A 167 -25.90 12.88 -18.41
C TYR A 167 -25.56 13.45 -19.79
N TYR A 168 -26.18 12.90 -20.83
CA TYR A 168 -26.25 13.57 -22.12
C TYR A 168 -26.91 14.96 -21.98
N PRO A 169 -26.63 15.90 -22.90
CA PRO A 169 -27.19 17.24 -22.85
C PRO A 169 -28.72 17.21 -22.75
N SER A 170 -29.24 17.76 -21.66
CA SER A 170 -30.67 17.95 -21.47
C SER A 170 -30.92 19.29 -20.80
N HIS A 171 -32.14 19.80 -20.93
CA HIS A 171 -32.49 21.12 -20.43
C HIS A 171 -33.92 21.14 -19.89
N ASN A 172 -34.08 21.75 -18.70
CA ASN A 172 -35.38 22.00 -18.14
C ASN A 172 -36.03 23.22 -18.82
N PRO A 173 -37.13 23.06 -19.58
CA PRO A 173 -37.80 24.17 -20.26
C PRO A 173 -38.30 25.25 -19.31
N ASP A 174 -38.47 24.94 -18.02
CA ASP A 174 -38.90 25.89 -16.99
C ASP A 174 -37.73 26.74 -16.44
N GLY A 175 -36.48 26.50 -16.89
CA GLY A 175 -35.27 27.18 -16.42
C GLY A 175 -35.11 28.64 -16.86
N GLY A 176 -35.99 29.15 -17.72
CA GLY A 176 -36.06 30.57 -18.10
C GLY A 176 -34.93 31.09 -19.00
N VAL A 177 -34.04 30.22 -19.49
CA VAL A 177 -32.96 30.53 -20.43
C VAL A 177 -32.83 29.41 -21.45
N ALA A 178 -32.40 29.70 -22.68
CA ALA A 178 -32.13 28.66 -23.67
C ALA A 178 -30.87 27.86 -23.29
N PRO A 179 -30.82 26.54 -23.56
CA PRO A 179 -29.62 25.75 -23.36
C PRO A 179 -28.50 26.21 -24.31
N ARG A 180 -27.27 25.90 -23.94
CA ARG A 180 -26.07 26.28 -24.71
C ARG A 180 -25.20 25.07 -24.94
N ALA A 181 -24.75 24.87 -26.17
CA ALA A 181 -23.69 23.94 -26.50
C ALA A 181 -22.80 24.54 -27.58
N TRP A 182 -21.50 24.27 -27.51
CA TRP A 182 -20.56 24.65 -28.56
C TRP A 182 -19.39 23.69 -28.61
N HIS A 183 -18.79 23.62 -29.79
CA HIS A 183 -17.56 22.90 -30.05
C HIS A 183 -16.43 23.91 -30.25
N LYS A 184 -15.27 23.59 -29.68
CA LYS A 184 -14.03 24.30 -29.94
C LYS A 184 -13.07 23.33 -30.65
N PRO A 185 -12.70 23.58 -31.92
CA PRO A 185 -11.76 22.73 -32.64
C PRO A 185 -10.34 22.92 -32.13
N GLY A 186 -9.52 21.87 -32.10
CA GLY A 186 -8.15 21.94 -31.61
C GLY A 186 -7.42 20.62 -31.73
N LYS A 187 -6.37 20.45 -30.93
CA LYS A 187 -5.61 19.20 -30.85
C LYS A 187 -6.24 18.27 -29.81
N ALA A 188 -6.14 16.97 -30.03
CA ALA A 188 -6.41 16.00 -28.99
C ALA A 188 -5.37 16.13 -27.86
N MET A 189 -5.78 15.90 -26.61
CA MET A 189 -4.94 16.03 -25.42
C MET A 189 -4.30 14.68 -25.05
N SER A 190 -2.98 14.62 -24.93
CA SER A 190 -2.28 13.42 -24.48
C SER A 190 -2.16 13.34 -22.95
N ILE A 191 -1.82 12.15 -22.42
CA ILE A 191 -1.52 11.97 -20.99
C ILE A 191 -0.37 12.88 -20.57
N ASP A 192 0.68 12.97 -21.38
CA ASP A 192 1.83 13.85 -21.12
C ASP A 192 1.44 15.33 -21.03
N ASN A 193 0.44 15.76 -21.81
CA ASN A 193 -0.07 17.13 -21.72
C ASN A 193 -0.76 17.36 -20.37
N ILE A 194 -1.57 16.41 -19.91
CA ILE A 194 -2.22 16.47 -18.59
C ILE A 194 -1.15 16.52 -17.50
N LEU A 195 -0.22 15.57 -17.48
CA LEU A 195 0.85 15.51 -16.48
C LEU A 195 1.77 16.74 -16.53
N GLY A 196 1.93 17.35 -17.71
CA GLY A 196 2.65 18.61 -17.90
C GLY A 196 2.03 19.80 -17.17
N LEU A 197 0.75 19.75 -16.83
CA LEU A 197 0.07 20.78 -16.03
C LEU A 197 0.47 20.74 -14.55
N ALA A 198 1.11 19.66 -14.08
CA ALA A 198 1.44 19.47 -12.67
C ALA A 198 2.34 20.61 -12.14
N SER A 199 1.98 21.14 -10.96
CA SER A 199 2.89 22.00 -10.19
C SER A 199 4.10 21.22 -9.70
N ASP A 200 5.17 21.90 -9.31
CA ASP A 200 6.39 21.24 -8.81
C ASP A 200 6.12 20.39 -7.55
N ASP A 201 5.16 20.80 -6.72
CA ASP A 201 4.70 20.03 -5.56
C ASP A 201 4.02 18.71 -5.96
N VAL A 202 3.16 18.74 -6.98
CA VAL A 202 2.49 17.53 -7.50
C VAL A 202 3.51 16.63 -8.20
N LYS A 203 4.44 17.18 -8.97
CA LYS A 203 5.54 16.43 -9.60
C LYS A 203 6.40 15.71 -8.55
N ASN A 204 6.69 16.35 -7.43
CA ASN A 204 7.45 15.73 -6.35
C ASN A 204 6.67 14.58 -5.70
N ALA A 205 5.38 14.76 -5.41
CA ALA A 205 4.55 13.71 -4.85
C ALA A 205 4.33 12.52 -5.83
N ILE A 206 4.32 12.76 -7.15
CA ILE A 206 4.31 11.71 -8.19
C ILE A 206 5.62 10.91 -8.17
N LYS A 207 6.77 11.57 -8.13
CA LYS A 207 8.09 10.92 -8.07
C LYS A 207 8.28 10.04 -6.84
N GLU A 208 7.67 10.44 -5.72
CA GLU A 208 7.73 9.70 -4.46
C GLU A 208 6.73 8.52 -4.38
N GLY A 209 5.98 8.24 -5.46
CA GLY A 209 5.03 7.13 -5.51
C GLY A 209 3.83 7.29 -4.57
N ARG A 210 3.61 8.49 -4.01
CA ARG A 210 2.56 8.74 -3.00
C ARG A 210 1.13 8.66 -3.57
N PHE A 211 0.97 8.60 -4.89
CA PHE A 211 -0.33 8.53 -5.55
C PHE A 211 -0.73 7.12 -6.01
N ALA A 212 0.23 6.21 -6.21
CA ALA A 212 -0.04 4.82 -6.60
C ALA A 212 -0.75 4.02 -5.47
N SER A 213 -0.72 4.51 -4.24
CA SER A 213 -1.27 3.82 -3.06
C SER A 213 -2.77 4.03 -2.83
N LYS A 214 -3.41 5.01 -3.49
CA LYS A 214 -4.82 5.36 -3.26
C LYS A 214 -5.83 4.66 -4.20
N LEU A 215 -5.35 3.88 -5.19
CA LEU A 215 -6.18 2.99 -6.01
C LEU A 215 -6.34 1.58 -5.40
N LYS A 216 -6.05 1.42 -4.10
CA LYS A 216 -6.57 0.27 -3.36
C LYS A 216 -8.08 0.47 -3.20
N ILE A 217 -8.82 -0.10 -4.15
CA ILE A 217 -10.24 -0.46 -4.17
C ILE A 217 -10.94 -0.01 -2.88
N ASN A 218 -11.72 1.06 -2.97
CA ASN A 218 -12.52 1.56 -1.85
C ASN A 218 -13.77 0.65 -1.70
N PRO A 219 -13.83 -0.30 -0.76
CA PRO A 219 -14.96 -1.22 -0.61
C PRO A 219 -16.08 -0.57 0.23
N ASN A 220 -16.08 0.76 0.37
CA ASN A 220 -16.91 1.51 1.32
C ASN A 220 -18.39 1.70 0.92
N GLY A 221 -18.90 0.92 -0.03
CA GLY A 221 -20.32 0.67 -0.12
C GLY A 221 -20.77 -0.19 1.06
N VAL A 222 -21.42 0.42 2.05
CA VAL A 222 -22.05 -0.29 3.18
C VAL A 222 -23.04 -1.33 2.62
N GLY A 223 -22.69 -2.60 2.77
CA GLY A 223 -23.51 -3.77 2.51
C GLY A 223 -22.82 -4.95 3.18
N GLN A 224 -23.57 -5.70 4.00
CA GLN A 224 -23.11 -6.91 4.66
C GLN A 224 -22.40 -7.82 3.65
N SER A 225 -21.32 -8.48 4.10
CA SER A 225 -20.53 -9.39 3.27
C SER A 225 -21.42 -10.33 2.45
N THR A 226 -21.51 -10.03 1.16
CA THR A 226 -22.30 -10.81 0.21
C THR A 226 -21.45 -11.98 -0.24
N ARG A 227 -21.94 -13.19 0.06
CA ARG A 227 -21.36 -14.45 -0.41
C ARG A 227 -21.19 -14.41 -1.94
N ARG A 228 -20.01 -14.76 -2.42
CA ARG A 228 -19.65 -14.75 -3.84
C ARG A 228 -19.96 -16.13 -4.43
N ARG A 229 -20.59 -16.19 -5.59
CA ARG A 229 -20.88 -17.49 -6.24
C ARG A 229 -19.72 -17.87 -7.16
N HIS A 230 -19.09 -18.99 -6.88
CA HIS A 230 -18.06 -19.60 -7.72
C HIS A 230 -18.70 -20.22 -8.97
N PHE A 231 -17.95 -20.34 -10.07
CA PHE A 231 -18.47 -20.91 -11.33
C PHE A 231 -18.89 -22.39 -11.22
N SER A 232 -18.47 -23.09 -10.17
CA SER A 232 -18.97 -24.45 -9.83
C SER A 232 -20.42 -24.45 -9.33
N GLY A 233 -21.02 -23.27 -9.11
CA GLY A 233 -22.32 -23.11 -8.47
C GLY A 233 -22.23 -22.99 -6.94
N ASP A 234 -21.05 -23.27 -6.37
CA ASP A 234 -20.78 -23.19 -4.94
C ASP A 234 -20.75 -21.75 -4.45
N VAL A 235 -21.31 -21.53 -3.28
CA VAL A 235 -21.37 -20.22 -2.64
C VAL A 235 -20.17 -20.13 -1.70
N ILE A 236 -19.17 -19.31 -2.08
CA ILE A 236 -17.94 -19.11 -1.32
C ILE A 236 -18.06 -17.79 -0.54
N GLY A 237 -17.76 -17.80 0.77
CA GLY A 237 -17.78 -16.61 1.59
C GLY A 237 -16.76 -15.57 1.09
N ALA A 238 -17.04 -14.28 1.29
CA ALA A 238 -16.16 -13.21 0.82
C ALA A 238 -14.74 -13.27 1.42
N HIS A 239 -14.59 -13.88 2.60
CA HIS A 239 -13.30 -14.10 3.25
C HIS A 239 -12.65 -15.43 2.87
N ASP A 240 -13.42 -16.42 2.41
CA ASP A 240 -12.90 -17.73 2.01
C ASP A 240 -12.03 -17.64 0.75
N VAL A 241 -12.30 -16.66 -0.12
CA VAL A 241 -11.51 -16.37 -1.33
C VAL A 241 -10.17 -15.68 -1.05
N LEU A 242 -9.94 -15.21 0.18
CA LEU A 242 -8.68 -14.57 0.54
C LEU A 242 -7.57 -15.63 0.65
N PRO A 243 -6.30 -15.27 0.40
CA PRO A 243 -5.19 -16.18 0.64
C PRO A 243 -5.14 -16.60 2.12
N ASP A 244 -4.75 -17.85 2.39
CA ASP A 244 -4.65 -18.37 3.76
C ASP A 244 -3.54 -17.70 4.58
N VAL A 245 -2.57 -17.10 3.89
CA VAL A 245 -1.50 -16.31 4.50
C VAL A 245 -1.75 -14.84 4.20
N ILE A 246 -2.09 -14.10 5.25
CA ILE A 246 -2.26 -12.64 5.19
C ILE A 246 -1.00 -12.00 5.77
N ASP A 247 -0.48 -10.98 5.07
CA ASP A 247 0.58 -10.14 5.63
C ASP A 247 0.08 -9.47 6.91
N CYS A 248 0.67 -9.86 8.05
CA CYS A 248 0.38 -9.31 9.37
C CYS A 248 1.61 -8.58 9.94
N SER A 249 2.45 -8.02 9.06
CA SER A 249 3.58 -7.19 9.45
C SER A 249 3.10 -5.89 10.10
N PHE A 250 3.94 -5.34 11.00
CA PHE A 250 3.64 -4.08 11.67
C PHE A 250 3.41 -2.95 10.67
N GLN A 251 4.27 -2.84 9.65
CA GLN A 251 4.14 -1.83 8.59
C GLN A 251 2.79 -1.92 7.88
N ARG A 252 2.32 -3.13 7.55
CA ARG A 252 1.01 -3.31 6.92
C ARG A 252 -0.12 -2.79 7.80
N PHE A 253 -0.05 -3.04 9.11
CA PHE A 253 -1.04 -2.52 10.05
C PHE A 253 -0.98 -0.99 10.13
N GLU A 254 0.21 -0.39 10.15
CA GLU A 254 0.36 1.07 10.12
C GLU A 254 -0.24 1.70 8.86
N ASP A 255 0.08 1.13 7.70
CA ASP A 255 -0.44 1.60 6.42
C ASP A 255 -1.98 1.48 6.39
N THR A 256 -2.51 0.39 6.95
CA THR A 256 -3.95 0.13 6.97
C THR A 256 -4.68 1.04 7.98
N HIS A 257 -4.08 1.31 9.13
CA HIS A 257 -4.72 1.97 10.27
C HIS A 257 -4.21 3.37 10.56
N GLY A 258 -3.46 3.99 9.65
CA GLY A 258 -2.85 5.31 9.84
C GLY A 258 -3.82 6.40 10.31
N GLN A 259 -5.07 6.38 9.84
CA GLN A 259 -6.10 7.31 10.31
C GLN A 259 -6.50 7.07 11.77
N SER A 260 -6.65 5.81 12.18
CA SER A 260 -6.98 5.43 13.56
C SER A 260 -5.81 5.69 14.51
N ILE A 261 -4.57 5.46 14.07
CA ILE A 261 -3.36 5.83 14.80
C ILE A 261 -3.30 7.36 15.02
N TYR A 262 -3.53 8.14 13.97
CA TYR A 262 -3.55 9.61 14.06
C TYR A 262 -4.62 10.11 15.04
N ALA A 263 -5.83 9.55 14.96
CA ALA A 263 -6.91 9.88 15.90
C ALA A 263 -6.55 9.52 17.34
N PHE A 264 -5.95 8.34 17.55
CA PHE A 264 -5.47 7.90 18.85
C PHE A 264 -4.37 8.80 19.43
N GLY A 265 -3.44 9.29 18.60
CA GLY A 265 -2.45 10.27 19.04
C GLY A 265 -3.06 11.61 19.49
N THR A 266 -4.30 11.88 19.08
CA THR A 266 -5.03 13.10 19.47
C THR A 266 -5.88 12.89 20.73
N ASP A 267 -6.62 11.79 20.83
CA ASP A 267 -7.58 11.56 21.93
C ASP A 267 -7.07 10.62 23.04
N GLY A 268 -5.99 9.86 22.78
CA GLY A 268 -5.42 8.85 23.68
C GLY A 268 -6.35 7.69 24.01
N SER A 269 -7.43 7.49 23.23
CA SER A 269 -8.49 6.53 23.52
C SER A 269 -8.19 5.15 22.94
N TYR A 270 -7.69 4.24 23.78
CA TYR A 270 -7.47 2.84 23.40
C TYR A 270 -8.74 2.16 22.94
N HIS A 271 -9.89 2.50 23.53
CA HIS A 271 -11.18 1.95 23.12
C HIS A 271 -11.47 2.30 21.66
N ASN A 272 -11.30 3.57 21.26
CA ASN A 272 -11.55 4.00 19.88
C ASN A 272 -10.58 3.33 18.92
N LEU A 273 -9.29 3.33 19.25
CA LEU A 273 -8.26 2.67 18.43
C LEU A 273 -8.57 1.18 18.24
N ALA A 274 -8.82 0.46 19.34
CA ALA A 274 -9.13 -0.97 19.33
C ALA A 274 -10.41 -1.26 18.52
N ARG A 275 -11.48 -0.50 18.74
CA ARG A 275 -12.75 -0.65 18.04
C ARG A 275 -12.60 -0.43 16.54
N ASP A 276 -11.89 0.61 16.14
CA ASP A 276 -11.76 0.99 14.72
C ASP A 276 -10.83 0.02 13.98
N CYS A 277 -9.69 -0.35 14.59
CA CYS A 277 -8.77 -1.34 14.03
C CYS A 277 -9.42 -2.73 13.95
N ALA A 278 -10.06 -3.21 15.02
CA ALA A 278 -10.78 -4.48 15.00
C ALA A 278 -11.91 -4.47 13.96
N GLY A 279 -12.69 -3.39 13.90
CA GLY A 279 -13.73 -3.22 12.89
C GLY A 279 -13.20 -3.34 11.46
N ARG A 280 -12.09 -2.67 11.18
CA ARG A 280 -11.47 -2.69 9.84
C ARG A 280 -10.83 -4.05 9.52
N GLU A 281 -10.13 -4.68 10.46
CA GLU A 281 -9.53 -6.01 10.24
C GLU A 281 -10.59 -7.09 10.02
N MET A 282 -11.63 -7.15 10.87
CA MET A 282 -12.70 -8.14 10.71
C MET A 282 -13.46 -7.92 9.42
N ARG A 283 -13.64 -6.67 8.98
CA ARG A 283 -14.24 -6.38 7.68
C ARG A 283 -13.40 -6.92 6.52
N LEU A 284 -12.10 -6.67 6.54
CA LEU A 284 -11.20 -7.00 5.45
C LEU A 284 -10.92 -8.51 5.36
N TYR A 285 -10.76 -9.19 6.50
CA TYR A 285 -10.27 -10.56 6.54
C TYR A 285 -11.20 -11.55 7.26
N GLY A 286 -12.24 -11.07 7.93
CA GLY A 286 -13.22 -11.92 8.61
C GLY A 286 -12.54 -12.90 9.56
N HIS A 287 -12.83 -14.18 9.39
CA HIS A 287 -12.26 -15.27 10.19
C HIS A 287 -10.75 -15.50 9.95
N LYS A 288 -10.18 -14.96 8.85
CA LYS A 288 -8.74 -15.03 8.57
C LYS A 288 -7.95 -13.90 9.24
N ALA A 289 -8.60 -12.95 9.89
CA ALA A 289 -7.92 -11.89 10.63
C ALA A 289 -7.10 -12.47 11.80
N ASP A 290 -5.82 -12.12 11.90
CA ASP A 290 -4.95 -12.58 13.00
C ASP A 290 -5.17 -11.70 14.25
N ILE A 291 -6.03 -12.17 15.15
CA ILE A 291 -6.37 -11.50 16.41
C ILE A 291 -5.12 -11.28 17.27
N ARG A 292 -4.19 -12.24 17.32
CA ARG A 292 -2.98 -12.15 18.14
C ARG A 292 -2.09 -11.02 17.66
N LYS A 293 -1.85 -10.94 16.35
CA LYS A 293 -1.03 -9.89 15.74
C LYS A 293 -1.68 -8.52 15.84
N LEU A 294 -2.99 -8.43 15.68
CA LEU A 294 -3.74 -7.20 15.92
C LEU A 294 -3.56 -6.69 17.36
N VAL A 295 -3.66 -7.57 18.36
CA VAL A 295 -3.50 -7.19 19.78
C VAL A 295 -2.07 -6.72 20.07
N ILE A 296 -1.06 -7.43 19.55
CA ILE A 296 0.35 -7.01 19.67
C ILE A 296 0.56 -5.63 19.04
N PHE A 297 0.00 -5.40 17.85
CA PHE A 297 0.06 -4.11 17.16
C PHE A 297 -0.58 -2.99 18.00
N LEU A 298 -1.79 -3.19 18.54
CA LEU A 298 -2.47 -2.21 19.38
C LEU A 298 -1.66 -1.85 20.64
N ALA A 299 -1.07 -2.86 21.29
CA ALA A 299 -0.23 -2.66 22.46
C ALA A 299 1.06 -1.87 22.14
N GLN A 300 1.69 -2.18 21.00
CA GLN A 300 2.89 -1.48 20.51
C GLN A 300 2.61 -0.02 20.13
N ILE A 301 1.50 0.26 19.44
CA ILE A 301 1.08 1.64 19.11
C ILE A 301 0.84 2.44 20.39
N GLY A 302 0.17 1.84 21.37
CA GLY A 302 -0.05 2.44 22.67
C GLY A 302 1.22 2.89 23.37
N LEU A 303 2.20 1.98 23.42
CA LEU A 303 3.49 2.25 24.05
C LEU A 303 4.28 3.29 23.27
N ARG A 304 4.29 3.22 21.94
CA ARG A 304 5.05 4.13 21.08
C ARG A 304 4.51 5.56 21.11
N ASP A 305 3.21 5.74 20.90
CA ASP A 305 2.63 7.05 20.60
C ASP A 305 2.12 7.78 21.85
N CYS A 306 1.79 7.03 22.91
CA CYS A 306 1.26 7.60 24.16
C CYS A 306 2.09 7.25 25.40
N ASN A 307 3.14 6.43 25.28
CA ASN A 307 3.91 5.89 26.40
C ASN A 307 3.01 5.28 27.49
N ARG A 308 1.88 4.70 27.08
CA ARG A 308 0.92 4.04 27.96
C ARG A 308 0.84 2.57 27.56
N PRO A 309 0.85 1.64 28.54
CA PRO A 309 0.48 0.27 28.24
C PRO A 309 -1.03 0.24 27.93
N ILE A 310 -1.45 -0.62 27.01
CA ILE A 310 -2.89 -0.84 26.72
C ILE A 310 -3.65 -1.32 27.97
N GLU A 311 -2.93 -1.90 28.94
CA GLU A 311 -3.40 -2.27 30.28
C GLU A 311 -3.75 -1.11 31.21
N ALA A 312 -3.42 0.14 30.84
CA ALA A 312 -3.72 1.30 31.68
C ALA A 312 -5.23 1.60 31.77
N GLY A 313 -6.08 0.91 31.01
CA GLY A 313 -7.54 0.99 31.06
C GLY A 313 -8.20 -0.36 30.84
N ASN A 314 -9.52 -0.36 30.65
CA ASN A 314 -10.33 -1.57 30.50
C ASN A 314 -10.33 -2.17 29.07
N THR A 315 -9.51 -1.62 28.17
CA THR A 315 -9.49 -2.05 26.76
C THR A 315 -9.10 -3.52 26.58
N PRO A 316 -8.15 -4.10 27.34
CA PRO A 316 -7.87 -5.54 27.27
C PRO A 316 -9.09 -6.42 27.59
N GLU A 317 -9.92 -5.99 28.55
CA GLU A 317 -11.14 -6.68 28.94
C GLU A 317 -12.26 -6.49 27.91
N GLU A 318 -12.33 -5.32 27.26
CA GLU A 318 -13.33 -4.99 26.24
C GLU A 318 -13.00 -5.58 24.85
N LEU A 319 -11.72 -5.80 24.55
CA LEU A 319 -11.22 -6.24 23.25
C LEU A 319 -11.93 -7.49 22.70
N PRO A 320 -12.16 -8.56 23.49
CA PRO A 320 -12.93 -9.70 23.01
C PRO A 320 -14.33 -9.31 22.53
N GLY A 321 -15.04 -8.49 23.31
CA GLY A 321 -16.36 -7.99 22.95
C GLY A 321 -16.33 -7.10 21.71
N LEU A 322 -15.31 -6.25 21.56
CA LEU A 322 -15.11 -5.40 20.39
C LEU A 322 -14.88 -6.24 19.11
N ILE A 323 -14.05 -7.28 19.20
CA ILE A 323 -13.77 -8.19 18.07
C ILE A 323 -15.03 -8.97 17.68
N ILE A 324 -15.75 -9.52 18.66
CA ILE A 324 -17.00 -10.25 18.40
C ILE A 324 -18.04 -9.32 17.78
N THR A 325 -18.20 -8.12 18.32
CA THR A 325 -19.12 -7.11 17.77
C THR A 325 -18.71 -6.72 16.35
N ALA A 326 -17.41 -6.57 16.09
CA ALA A 326 -16.88 -6.29 14.75
C ALA A 326 -17.14 -7.44 13.77
N LEU A 327 -16.96 -8.69 14.18
CA LEU A 327 -17.31 -9.87 13.39
C LEU A 327 -18.81 -9.88 13.07
N MET A 328 -19.68 -9.74 14.07
CA MET A 328 -21.13 -9.69 13.86
C MET A 328 -21.55 -8.56 12.92
N LYS A 329 -20.92 -7.39 13.05
CA LYS A 329 -21.29 -6.19 12.30
C LYS A 329 -20.74 -6.17 10.88
N TYR A 330 -19.49 -6.59 10.68
CA TYR A 330 -18.76 -6.39 9.44
C TYR A 330 -18.43 -7.69 8.68
N ALA A 331 -18.52 -8.85 9.32
CA ALA A 331 -18.25 -10.17 8.74
C ALA A 331 -19.16 -11.27 9.33
N PRO A 332 -20.50 -11.14 9.20
CA PRO A 332 -21.47 -12.01 9.88
C PRO A 332 -21.33 -13.50 9.50
N GLU A 333 -20.95 -13.82 8.28
CA GLU A 333 -20.62 -15.18 7.82
C GLU A 333 -19.40 -15.75 8.52
N SER A 334 -18.34 -14.95 8.70
CA SER A 334 -17.17 -15.35 9.48
C SER A 334 -17.54 -15.55 10.95
N PHE A 335 -18.43 -14.71 11.50
CA PHE A 335 -18.99 -14.91 12.82
C PHE A 335 -19.74 -16.24 12.93
N HIS A 336 -20.64 -16.55 11.99
CA HIS A 336 -21.38 -17.80 11.97
C HIS A 336 -20.45 -19.01 11.86
N MET A 337 -19.46 -18.97 10.96
CA MET A 337 -18.48 -20.04 10.79
C MET A 337 -17.68 -20.28 12.08
N LEU A 338 -17.15 -19.22 12.71
CA LEU A 338 -16.43 -19.34 13.97
C LEU A 338 -17.36 -19.82 15.11
N ASN A 339 -18.62 -19.40 15.09
CA ASN A 339 -19.62 -19.87 16.06
C ASN A 339 -20.01 -21.34 15.83
N GLU A 340 -19.94 -21.86 14.60
CA GLU A 340 -20.09 -23.29 14.33
C GLU A 340 -18.88 -24.09 14.81
N ILE A 341 -17.66 -23.58 14.61
CA ILE A 341 -16.41 -24.23 15.04
C ILE A 341 -16.28 -24.25 16.57
N HIS A 342 -16.57 -23.12 17.22
CA HIS A 342 -16.32 -22.94 18.66
C HIS A 342 -17.58 -23.06 19.53
N GLY A 343 -18.78 -22.97 18.95
CA GLY A 343 -20.05 -23.03 19.68
C GLY A 343 -20.17 -21.94 20.74
N GLN A 344 -20.70 -22.32 21.91
CA GLN A 344 -20.79 -21.45 23.09
C GLN A 344 -19.42 -20.97 23.61
N ASN A 345 -18.32 -21.54 23.13
CA ASN A 345 -16.96 -21.16 23.54
C ASN A 345 -16.32 -20.11 22.63
N LEU A 346 -17.04 -19.53 21.66
CA LEU A 346 -16.48 -18.51 20.77
C LEU A 346 -15.87 -17.34 21.56
N GLU A 347 -16.60 -16.83 22.55
CA GLU A 347 -16.12 -15.74 23.41
C GLU A 347 -14.88 -16.13 24.21
N ALA A 348 -14.86 -17.35 24.75
CA ALA A 348 -13.72 -17.89 25.48
C ALA A 348 -12.49 -18.07 24.57
N TRP A 349 -12.69 -18.48 23.32
CA TRP A 349 -11.63 -18.60 22.32
C TRP A 349 -11.05 -17.23 21.96
N VAL A 350 -11.88 -16.24 21.58
CA VAL A 350 -11.41 -14.87 21.29
C VAL A 350 -10.68 -14.30 22.51
N THR A 351 -11.19 -14.52 23.72
CA THR A 351 -10.53 -14.10 24.97
C THR A 351 -9.17 -14.76 25.14
N GLY A 352 -9.04 -16.05 24.79
CA GLY A 352 -7.77 -16.77 24.79
C GLY A 352 -6.76 -16.19 23.81
N GLU A 353 -7.20 -15.85 22.60
CA GLU A 353 -6.37 -15.23 21.56
C GLU A 353 -5.88 -13.84 21.97
N VAL A 354 -6.76 -13.00 22.54
CA VAL A 354 -6.41 -11.70 23.09
C VAL A 354 -5.40 -11.84 24.24
N ARG A 355 -5.67 -12.76 25.18
CA ARG A 355 -4.76 -13.03 26.30
C ARG A 355 -3.39 -13.49 25.80
N TRP A 356 -3.33 -14.34 24.79
CA TRP A 356 -2.08 -14.76 24.18
C TRP A 356 -1.31 -13.58 23.62
N GLY A 357 -1.95 -12.74 22.78
CA GLY A 357 -1.31 -11.56 22.20
C GLY A 357 -0.76 -10.60 23.26
N MET A 358 -1.53 -10.38 24.33
CA MET A 358 -1.11 -9.58 25.49
C MET A 358 0.08 -10.19 26.23
N THR A 359 0.08 -11.50 26.50
CA THR A 359 1.19 -12.18 27.16
C THR A 359 2.47 -12.10 26.31
N THR A 360 2.38 -12.38 25.01
CA THR A 360 3.53 -12.30 24.10
C THR A 360 4.09 -10.88 24.03
N TYR A 361 3.23 -9.86 23.95
CA TYR A 361 3.65 -8.47 24.04
C TYR A 361 4.35 -8.17 25.36
N ARG A 362 3.82 -8.65 26.50
CA ARG A 362 4.42 -8.45 27.82
C ARG A 362 5.76 -9.14 27.93
N GLU A 363 5.90 -10.39 27.49
CA GLU A 363 7.16 -11.12 27.52
C GLU A 363 8.22 -10.39 26.69
N ALA A 364 7.87 -9.97 25.47
CA ALA A 364 8.74 -9.15 24.64
C ALA A 364 9.09 -7.80 25.30
N SER A 365 8.15 -7.18 26.02
CA SER A 365 8.36 -5.91 26.74
C SER A 365 9.09 -6.08 28.08
N LEU A 366 9.04 -7.25 28.70
CA LEU A 366 9.69 -7.60 29.96
C LEU A 366 11.13 -8.05 29.73
N GLU A 367 11.41 -8.70 28.60
CA GLU A 367 12.78 -8.90 28.08
C GLU A 367 13.48 -7.55 27.86
N VAL A 368 12.74 -6.49 27.51
CA VAL A 368 13.25 -5.10 27.42
C VAL A 368 13.46 -4.45 28.80
N LYS A 369 12.80 -4.93 29.88
CA LYS A 369 12.89 -4.35 31.24
C LYS A 369 13.92 -5.01 32.17
N GLN A 370 14.50 -6.16 31.82
CA GLN A 370 15.50 -6.86 32.65
C GLN A 370 16.94 -6.81 32.09
N ALA A 371 17.52 -5.61 31.94
CA ALA A 371 18.97 -5.32 32.06
C ALA A 371 19.22 -3.79 31.89
N PRO A 372 20.25 -3.19 32.53
CA PRO A 372 20.17 -1.83 33.03
C PRO A 372 20.63 -0.72 32.06
N GLN A 373 19.88 0.40 32.18
CA GLN A 373 20.18 1.82 31.97
C GLN A 373 20.89 2.32 30.69
N GLU A 374 20.15 3.24 30.07
CA GLU A 374 20.50 4.30 29.12
C GLU A 374 21.03 3.86 27.75
N LEU A 375 20.17 3.99 26.72
CA LEU A 375 20.51 4.76 25.54
C LEU A 375 19.27 5.12 24.71
N ASP A 376 19.24 6.40 24.37
CA ASP A 376 18.40 7.12 23.41
C ASP A 376 18.31 6.39 22.06
N VAL A 377 17.10 6.20 21.49
CA VAL A 377 16.93 5.68 20.12
C VAL A 377 15.92 6.53 19.34
N THR A 378 16.41 7.71 18.96
CA THR A 378 16.55 8.13 17.56
C THR A 378 16.33 7.05 16.49
N VAL A 379 15.52 7.40 15.48
CA VAL A 379 15.42 6.85 14.11
C VAL A 379 16.46 5.79 13.80
N GLU A 380 16.04 4.55 13.46
CA GLU A 380 16.93 3.46 13.02
C GLU A 380 17.82 3.90 11.84
N GLN A 381 18.95 4.50 12.16
CA GLN A 381 20.07 4.62 11.27
C GLN A 381 20.61 3.21 11.09
N ASN A 382 20.59 2.72 9.85
CA ASN A 382 21.18 1.45 9.47
C ASN A 382 22.65 1.40 9.93
N TYR A 383 22.90 0.82 11.12
CA TYR A 383 24.21 0.82 11.79
C TYR A 383 25.29 0.24 10.86
N TYR A 384 24.93 -0.80 10.10
CA TYR A 384 25.78 -1.41 9.10
C TYR A 384 26.24 -0.42 8.01
N ALA A 385 25.34 0.43 7.50
CA ALA A 385 25.69 1.47 6.52
C ALA A 385 26.64 2.52 7.12
N SER A 386 26.42 2.90 8.38
CA SER A 386 27.30 3.84 9.09
C SER A 386 28.71 3.25 9.30
N LEU A 387 28.80 2.00 9.76
CA LEU A 387 30.05 1.31 10.03
C LEU A 387 30.82 1.06 8.72
N ARG A 388 30.12 0.65 7.65
CA ARG A 388 30.73 0.52 6.31
C ARG A 388 31.35 1.82 5.83
N THR A 389 30.70 2.96 6.07
CA THR A 389 31.19 4.28 5.66
C THR A 389 32.43 4.68 6.45
N ARG A 390 32.41 4.52 7.78
CA ARG A 390 33.57 4.80 8.66
C ARG A 390 34.79 3.94 8.31
N HIS A 391 34.57 2.67 7.98
CA HIS A 391 35.63 1.68 7.74
C HIS A 391 35.92 1.41 6.27
N ILE A 392 35.52 2.30 5.36
CA ILE A 392 35.64 2.07 3.91
C ILE A 392 37.08 1.80 3.45
N LYS A 393 38.09 2.41 4.10
CA LYS A 393 39.51 2.18 3.80
C LYS A 393 39.96 0.77 4.20
N ALA A 394 39.57 0.32 5.39
CA ALA A 394 39.86 -1.03 5.89
C ALA A 394 39.19 -2.09 5.00
N LEU A 395 37.93 -1.85 4.60
CA LEU A 395 37.18 -2.72 3.71
C LEU A 395 37.79 -2.81 2.31
N LYS A 396 38.29 -1.68 1.76
CA LYS A 396 39.04 -1.70 0.50
C LYS A 396 40.31 -2.55 0.62
N SER A 397 41.10 -2.35 1.68
CA SER A 397 42.30 -3.16 1.94
C SER A 397 41.95 -4.65 2.04
N PHE A 398 40.93 -5.00 2.82
CA PHE A 398 40.45 -6.37 2.97
C PHE A 398 40.00 -6.98 1.64
N SER A 399 39.29 -6.22 0.80
CA SER A 399 38.86 -6.70 -0.51
C SER A 399 40.03 -7.03 -1.45
N THR A 400 41.20 -6.41 -1.23
CA THR A 400 42.41 -6.64 -2.01
C THR A 400 43.28 -7.75 -1.42
N THR A 401 43.47 -7.78 -0.10
CA THR A 401 44.39 -8.71 0.57
C THR A 401 43.71 -10.01 1.00
N GLY A 402 42.40 -9.98 1.24
CA GLY A 402 41.65 -11.07 1.85
C GLY A 402 42.02 -11.35 3.31
N ASN A 403 42.83 -10.51 3.96
CA ASN A 403 43.26 -10.74 5.34
C ASN A 403 42.18 -10.28 6.33
N PHE A 404 41.36 -11.22 6.78
CA PHE A 404 40.25 -10.91 7.70
C PHE A 404 40.74 -10.46 9.08
N SER A 405 41.86 -10.99 9.56
CA SER A 405 42.43 -10.60 10.86
C SER A 405 42.85 -9.12 10.87
N ASP A 406 43.35 -8.59 9.75
CA ASP A 406 43.68 -7.16 9.64
C ASP A 406 42.42 -6.28 9.64
N LEU A 407 41.36 -6.71 8.94
CA LEU A 407 40.06 -6.00 8.97
C LEU A 407 39.50 -5.95 10.40
N VAL A 408 39.49 -7.09 11.08
CA VAL A 408 39.00 -7.19 12.46
C VAL A 408 39.87 -6.32 13.36
N ARG A 409 41.20 -6.35 13.21
CA ARG A 409 42.11 -5.50 14.00
C ARG A 409 41.69 -4.04 13.91
N GLU A 410 41.50 -3.53 12.70
CA GLU A 410 41.19 -2.13 12.46
C GLU A 410 39.82 -1.73 13.02
N ILE A 411 38.78 -2.50 12.68
CA ILE A 411 37.41 -2.22 13.13
C ILE A 411 37.32 -2.34 14.66
N VAL A 412 37.89 -3.39 15.25
CA VAL A 412 37.85 -3.60 16.71
C VAL A 412 38.64 -2.51 17.44
N ASN A 413 39.82 -2.13 16.94
CA ASN A 413 40.64 -1.08 17.58
C ASN A 413 39.95 0.28 17.57
N GLN A 414 39.05 0.55 16.61
CA GLN A 414 38.34 1.82 16.50
C GLN A 414 36.99 1.78 17.23
N GLU A 415 36.14 0.79 16.96
CA GLU A 415 34.76 0.77 17.45
C GLU A 415 34.68 0.43 18.96
N LEU A 416 35.65 -0.31 19.51
CA LEU A 416 35.64 -0.65 20.95
C LEU A 416 36.28 0.43 21.84
N LYS A 417 36.88 1.47 21.26
CA LYS A 417 37.38 2.61 22.05
C LYS A 417 36.26 3.47 22.61
N ILE A 418 35.06 3.37 22.03
CA ILE A 418 33.86 4.06 22.51
C ILE A 418 33.51 3.55 23.91
N GLU A 419 32.95 4.41 24.75
CA GLU A 419 32.63 4.09 26.15
C GLU A 419 31.72 2.86 26.25
N ILE A 420 30.69 2.80 25.41
CA ILE A 420 29.72 1.70 25.32
C ILE A 420 29.73 1.14 23.89
N PRO A 421 30.59 0.15 23.57
CA PRO A 421 30.65 -0.43 22.23
C PRO A 421 29.42 -1.29 21.90
N ALA A 422 28.92 -1.17 20.68
CA ALA A 422 27.84 -2.00 20.14
C ALA A 422 28.37 -3.37 19.63
N TYR A 423 28.78 -4.25 20.55
CA TYR A 423 29.47 -5.52 20.19
C TYR A 423 28.71 -6.40 19.21
N SER A 424 27.39 -6.50 19.38
CA SER A 424 26.52 -7.32 18.52
C SER A 424 26.54 -6.80 17.08
N ASP A 425 26.40 -5.48 16.90
CA ASP A 425 26.37 -4.89 15.58
C ASP A 425 27.72 -4.91 14.89
N VAL A 426 28.82 -4.73 15.63
CA VAL A 426 30.18 -4.92 15.13
C VAL A 426 30.39 -6.38 14.68
N ALA A 427 29.94 -7.35 15.47
CA ALA A 427 30.05 -8.77 15.13
C ALA A 427 29.21 -9.12 13.88
N HIS A 428 28.00 -8.58 13.80
CA HIS A 428 27.13 -8.75 12.64
C HIS A 428 27.73 -8.14 11.36
N ALA A 429 28.31 -6.95 11.46
CA ALA A 429 28.98 -6.30 10.34
C ALA A 429 30.19 -7.11 9.87
N LEU A 430 31.04 -7.58 10.79
CA LEU A 430 32.20 -8.43 10.48
C LEU A 430 31.80 -9.76 9.82
N PHE A 431 30.72 -10.39 10.28
CA PHE A 431 30.13 -11.56 9.62
C PHE A 431 29.72 -11.26 8.18
N THR A 432 29.01 -10.14 7.97
CA THR A 432 28.51 -9.74 6.66
C THR A 432 29.65 -9.39 5.70
N PHE A 433 30.71 -8.76 6.20
CA PHE A 433 31.90 -8.45 5.40
C PHE A 433 32.66 -9.73 5.01
N HIS A 434 32.87 -10.66 5.95
CA HIS A 434 33.58 -11.92 5.67
C HIS A 434 32.82 -12.80 4.67
N THR A 435 31.54 -13.05 4.93
CA THR A 435 30.70 -13.87 4.04
C THR A 435 30.48 -13.20 2.70
N GLY A 436 30.28 -11.87 2.67
CA GLY A 436 30.18 -11.08 1.46
C GLY A 436 31.45 -11.14 0.62
N TYR A 437 32.63 -11.07 1.23
CA TYR A 437 33.91 -11.21 0.54
C TYR A 437 34.08 -12.60 -0.09
N ASN A 438 33.85 -13.67 0.68
CA ASN A 438 33.98 -15.03 0.16
C ASN A 438 32.99 -15.30 -1.00
N ARG A 439 31.75 -14.81 -0.90
CA ARG A 439 30.73 -15.02 -1.94
C ARG A 439 30.95 -14.14 -3.17
N LYS A 440 31.10 -12.83 -2.97
CA LYS A 440 31.08 -11.86 -4.07
C LYS A 440 32.46 -11.64 -4.70
N VAL A 441 33.53 -11.76 -3.92
CA VAL A 441 34.89 -11.51 -4.42
C VAL A 441 35.59 -12.82 -4.79
N LYS A 442 35.52 -13.85 -3.94
CA LYS A 442 36.11 -15.16 -4.25
C LYS A 442 35.20 -16.10 -5.07
N GLY A 443 33.92 -15.75 -5.24
CA GLY A 443 32.97 -16.58 -5.99
C GLY A 443 32.63 -17.92 -5.31
N ILE A 444 32.81 -18.01 -3.99
CA ILE A 444 32.58 -19.24 -3.22
C ILE A 444 31.09 -19.35 -2.86
N ASP A 445 30.54 -20.57 -2.87
CA ASP A 445 29.16 -20.81 -2.49
C ASP A 445 28.90 -20.47 -1.00
N GLU A 446 27.64 -20.23 -0.67
CA GLU A 446 27.24 -19.77 0.66
C GLU A 446 27.59 -20.77 1.78
N LYS A 447 27.42 -22.07 1.53
CA LYS A 447 27.72 -23.11 2.52
C LYS A 447 29.22 -23.15 2.83
N THR A 448 30.06 -23.06 1.81
CA THR A 448 31.52 -23.02 1.98
C THR A 448 31.98 -21.71 2.62
N ALA A 449 31.36 -20.56 2.28
CA ALA A 449 31.65 -19.28 2.93
C ALA A 449 31.32 -19.30 4.44
N LEU A 450 30.19 -19.90 4.82
CA LEU A 450 29.81 -20.08 6.23
C LEU A 450 30.76 -21.03 6.97
N ALA A 451 31.25 -22.08 6.30
CA ALA A 451 32.25 -22.98 6.87
C ALA A 451 33.59 -22.26 7.14
N TYR A 452 34.04 -21.38 6.24
CA TYR A 452 35.22 -20.55 6.48
C TYR A 452 35.03 -19.61 7.66
N PHE A 453 33.85 -19.00 7.81
CA PHE A 453 33.56 -18.18 8.98
C PHE A 453 33.61 -19.01 10.28
N ALA A 454 33.09 -20.24 10.26
CA ALA A 454 33.18 -21.15 11.41
C ALA A 454 34.60 -21.57 11.77
N GLU A 455 35.49 -21.66 10.78
CA GLU A 455 36.89 -21.99 11.01
C GLU A 455 37.71 -20.77 11.52
N ASP A 456 37.47 -19.59 10.96
CA ASP A 456 38.26 -18.39 11.23
C ASP A 456 37.93 -17.78 12.60
N ILE A 457 36.67 -17.81 13.01
CA ILE A 457 36.21 -17.08 14.20
C ILE A 457 36.80 -17.60 15.52
N PRO A 458 36.90 -18.92 15.79
CA PRO A 458 37.57 -19.41 16.99
C PRO A 458 39.04 -18.96 17.06
N LYS A 459 39.79 -19.07 15.95
CA LYS A 459 41.20 -18.65 15.85
C LYS A 459 41.33 -17.15 16.12
N LEU A 460 40.44 -16.35 15.54
CA LEU A 460 40.40 -14.91 15.71
C LEU A 460 40.10 -14.52 17.16
N CYS A 461 39.11 -15.15 17.79
CA CYS A 461 38.76 -14.91 19.19
C CYS A 461 39.94 -15.18 20.14
N ASP A 462 40.75 -16.20 19.87
CA ASP A 462 41.93 -16.52 20.66
C ASP A 462 43.12 -15.58 20.38
N GLN A 463 43.12 -14.94 19.21
CA GLN A 463 44.15 -13.98 18.79
C GLN A 463 43.84 -12.55 19.25
N LEU A 464 42.57 -12.16 19.43
CA LEU A 464 42.16 -10.78 19.76
C LEU A 464 43.00 -10.13 20.89
N PRO A 465 43.24 -10.78 22.05
CA PRO A 465 44.07 -10.21 23.12
C PRO A 465 45.55 -10.04 22.73
N LYS A 466 46.04 -10.80 21.75
CA LYS A 466 47.43 -10.83 21.28
C LYS A 466 47.69 -9.87 20.12
N MET A 467 46.65 -9.22 19.59
CA MET A 467 46.74 -8.36 18.39
C MET A 467 47.30 -6.96 18.68
N GLY A 468 47.77 -6.67 19.90
CA GLY A 468 48.35 -5.38 20.26
C GLY A 468 47.34 -4.22 20.19
N LEU A 469 46.06 -4.52 20.44
CA LEU A 469 44.98 -3.55 20.35
C LEU A 469 45.03 -2.56 21.51
N SER A 470 44.78 -1.28 21.22
CA SER A 470 44.68 -0.22 22.23
C SER A 470 43.28 -0.18 22.87
N VAL A 471 42.78 -1.35 23.27
CA VAL A 471 41.45 -1.61 23.83
C VAL A 471 41.64 -2.50 25.06
N ASP A 472 40.89 -2.27 26.13
CA ASP A 472 41.02 -3.06 27.35
C ASP A 472 40.62 -4.54 27.13
N GLU A 473 41.24 -5.43 27.91
CA GLU A 473 41.06 -6.87 27.77
C GLU A 473 39.60 -7.30 27.99
N LYS A 474 38.85 -6.58 28.83
CA LYS A 474 37.45 -6.90 29.12
C LYS A 474 36.59 -6.69 27.87
N LYS A 475 36.73 -5.56 27.17
CA LYS A 475 36.04 -5.29 25.90
C LYS A 475 36.43 -6.29 24.82
N LEU A 476 37.70 -6.71 24.75
CA LEU A 476 38.14 -7.74 23.80
C LEU A 476 37.49 -9.10 24.08
N ARG A 477 37.34 -9.48 25.36
CA ARG A 477 36.61 -10.71 25.75
C ARG A 477 35.12 -10.63 25.37
N PHE A 478 34.47 -9.48 25.55
CA PHE A 478 33.08 -9.28 25.12
C PHE A 478 32.92 -9.37 23.60
N MET A 479 33.84 -8.77 22.85
CA MET A 479 33.86 -8.88 21.38
C MET A 479 34.02 -10.32 20.91
N ALA A 480 34.93 -11.09 21.53
CA ALA A 480 35.07 -12.52 21.26
C ALA A 480 33.77 -13.29 21.57
N GLY A 481 33.07 -12.92 22.64
CA GLY A 481 31.73 -13.43 22.96
C GLY A 481 30.71 -13.14 21.87
N ALA A 482 30.61 -11.89 21.42
CA ALA A 482 29.68 -11.47 20.37
C ALA A 482 29.94 -12.19 19.03
N LEU A 483 31.21 -12.36 18.65
CA LEU A 483 31.57 -13.13 17.44
C LEU A 483 31.14 -14.61 17.56
N ARG A 484 31.29 -15.22 18.73
CA ARG A 484 30.84 -16.60 18.98
C ARG A 484 29.31 -16.72 18.95
N VAL A 485 28.59 -15.72 19.47
CA VAL A 485 27.12 -15.66 19.36
C VAL A 485 26.70 -15.55 17.90
N GLN A 486 27.35 -14.67 17.13
CA GLN A 486 27.06 -14.51 15.70
C GLN A 486 27.31 -15.80 14.92
N LEU A 487 28.41 -16.51 15.25
CA LEU A 487 28.71 -17.83 14.71
C LEU A 487 27.61 -18.84 15.03
N ALA A 488 27.16 -18.92 16.28
CA ALA A 488 26.12 -19.86 16.72
C ALA A 488 24.76 -19.58 16.07
N GLN A 489 24.42 -18.31 15.84
CA GLN A 489 23.15 -17.89 15.23
C GLN A 489 23.13 -18.09 13.72
N LYS A 490 24.23 -17.76 13.01
CA LYS A 490 24.23 -17.70 11.54
C LYS A 490 24.82 -18.92 10.86
N VAL A 491 25.59 -19.76 11.57
CA VAL A 491 26.17 -20.97 10.97
C VAL A 491 25.45 -22.22 11.49
N PRO A 492 24.92 -23.08 10.60
CA PRO A 492 24.35 -24.37 10.98
C PRO A 492 25.30 -25.23 11.82
N ALA A 493 24.76 -25.97 12.79
CA ALA A 493 25.56 -26.78 13.73
C ALA A 493 26.48 -27.79 13.02
N GLN A 494 26.05 -28.34 11.89
CA GLN A 494 26.80 -29.29 11.08
C GLN A 494 28.09 -28.70 10.49
N LEU A 495 28.15 -27.37 10.29
CA LEU A 495 29.30 -26.66 9.77
C LEU A 495 30.23 -26.12 10.87
N ARG A 496 29.79 -26.16 12.14
CA ARG A 496 30.57 -25.69 13.31
C ARG A 496 31.54 -26.73 13.85
N GLN A 497 31.32 -28.00 13.55
CA GLN A 497 32.24 -29.04 13.98
C GLN A 497 33.47 -29.02 13.07
N PRO A 498 34.69 -28.92 13.62
CA PRO A 498 35.88 -29.12 12.81
C PRO A 498 35.74 -30.51 12.15
N LYS A 499 35.98 -30.59 10.83
CA LYS A 499 36.12 -31.89 10.17
C LYS A 499 37.07 -32.72 11.04
N GLN A 500 36.57 -33.77 11.68
CA GLN A 500 37.45 -34.78 12.26
C GLN A 500 38.33 -35.21 11.09
N ALA A 501 39.61 -34.90 11.19
CA ALA A 501 40.57 -35.28 10.18
C ALA A 501 40.42 -36.78 9.98
N ASP A 502 40.14 -37.16 8.74
CA ASP A 502 40.03 -38.52 8.29
C ASP A 502 41.40 -39.20 8.52
N GLN A 503 41.60 -39.76 9.72
CA GLN A 503 42.78 -40.57 10.08
C GLN A 503 42.65 -42.01 9.54
N SER A 504 41.80 -42.25 8.53
CA SER A 504 41.58 -43.58 7.94
C SER A 504 42.41 -43.86 6.68
N VAL A 505 43.42 -43.06 6.35
CA VAL A 505 44.39 -43.35 5.26
C VAL A 505 45.83 -43.32 5.78
N ALA A 506 46.14 -44.21 6.73
CA ALA A 506 47.52 -44.58 7.08
C ALA A 506 47.65 -46.04 7.58
N MET A 507 46.74 -46.93 7.17
CA MET A 507 46.92 -48.39 7.27
C MET A 507 46.57 -49.05 5.95
N SER A 508 47.38 -48.78 4.93
CA SER A 508 47.54 -49.63 3.74
C SER A 508 48.73 -49.14 2.91
N ARG A 509 49.94 -49.22 3.49
CA ARG A 509 51.19 -49.49 2.78
C ARG A 509 52.10 -50.29 3.67
#